data_AF-A0A2N7Z4J1-F1
#
_entry.id   AF-A0A2N7Z4J1-F1
#
_cell.length_a   1.000
_cell.length_b   1.000
_cell.length_c   1.000
_cell.angle_alpha   90.00
_cell.angle_beta   90.00
_cell.angle_gamma   90.00
#
_symmetry.space_group_name_H-M   'P 1'
#
loop_
_entity.id
_entity.type
_entity.pdbx_description
1 polymer ?
#
loop_
_entity_poly.entity_id
_entity_poly.type
_entity_poly.pdbx_seq_one_letter_code
_entity_poly.pdbx_strand_id
1 'polypeptide(L)'
;MNFENFAIEKADGPSRLALLARETPDKCLIIAQLDRPIVLTQENRLELPGMGDETRERLEKLGFPKELLDVINSEAEARIYEEANLEPAQVNGKDALIRTDIDYDQKDAFGRTNLERMKLGLAPLDAQGRPIELHHIGQKQDSPLAELTRDEHRGNGNDNVLHNKLKESEIARDDFDKERKEYWKARAEQIESQR
;
A
#
# COMPACT_ATOMS: atom_id res chain seq x y z
N MET A 1 -52.52 -20.57 19.39
CA MET A 1 -51.33 -21.30 18.92
C MET A 1 -50.52 -21.66 20.15
N ASN A 2 -50.43 -22.95 20.47
CA ASN A 2 -49.69 -23.42 21.64
C ASN A 2 -48.21 -23.53 21.24
N PHE A 3 -47.34 -22.81 21.93
CA PHE A 3 -45.90 -22.98 21.81
C PHE A 3 -45.49 -24.07 22.79
N GLU A 4 -45.08 -25.22 22.25
CA GLU A 4 -44.48 -26.30 23.04
C GLU A 4 -43.08 -25.87 23.49
N ASN A 5 -42.91 -25.72 24.80
CA ASN A 5 -41.58 -25.57 25.41
C ASN A 5 -40.86 -26.92 25.33
N PHE A 6 -39.90 -27.04 24.41
CA PHE A 6 -38.94 -28.14 24.45
C PHE A 6 -37.99 -27.92 25.64
N ALA A 7 -38.10 -28.79 26.64
CA ALA A 7 -37.15 -28.86 27.74
C ALA A 7 -35.80 -29.31 27.18
N ILE A 8 -34.77 -28.47 27.38
CA ILE A 8 -33.39 -28.82 27.07
C ILE A 8 -32.95 -29.82 28.14
N GLU A 9 -32.96 -31.12 27.81
CA GLU A 9 -32.30 -32.12 28.64
C GLU A 9 -30.82 -31.76 28.75
N LYS A 10 -30.35 -31.52 29.97
CA LYS A 10 -28.93 -31.35 30.24
C LYS A 10 -28.26 -32.70 29.99
N ALA A 11 -27.53 -32.81 28.89
CA ALA A 11 -26.68 -33.97 28.65
C ALA A 11 -25.60 -34.01 29.75
N ASP A 12 -25.65 -35.03 30.60
CA ASP A 12 -24.74 -35.25 31.74
C ASP A 12 -23.34 -35.79 31.31
N GLY A 13 -22.95 -35.54 30.06
CA GLY A 13 -21.70 -35.99 29.47
C GLY A 13 -20.84 -34.81 29.02
N PRO A 14 -19.50 -34.93 29.07
CA PRO A 14 -18.63 -33.94 28.45
C PRO A 14 -19.02 -33.84 26.97
N SER A 15 -19.25 -32.61 26.51
CA SER A 15 -19.61 -32.37 25.11
C SER A 15 -18.57 -32.99 24.18
N ARG A 16 -18.97 -33.31 22.95
CA ARG A 16 -18.03 -33.80 21.93
C ARG A 16 -16.84 -32.84 21.76
N LEU A 17 -17.07 -31.53 21.96
CA LEU A 17 -16.05 -30.49 21.99
C LEU A 17 -15.07 -30.68 23.17
N ALA A 18 -15.59 -30.99 24.37
CA ALA A 18 -14.79 -31.22 25.57
C ALA A 18 -13.97 -32.53 25.50
N LEU A 19 -14.44 -33.53 24.76
CA LEU A 19 -13.69 -34.76 24.50
C LEU A 19 -12.53 -34.49 23.51
N LEU A 20 -12.79 -33.79 22.42
CA LEU A 20 -11.77 -33.37 21.44
C LEU A 20 -10.67 -32.49 22.05
N ALA A 21 -11.03 -31.59 22.98
CA ALA A 21 -10.07 -30.75 23.69
C ALA A 21 -9.12 -31.56 24.60
N ARG A 22 -9.56 -32.72 25.13
CA ARG A 22 -8.71 -33.64 25.92
C ARG A 22 -7.77 -34.46 25.05
N GLU A 23 -8.16 -34.77 23.82
CA GLU A 23 -7.35 -35.54 22.86
C GLU A 23 -6.23 -34.70 22.23
N THR A 24 -6.28 -33.37 22.34
CA THR A 24 -5.31 -32.46 21.73
C THR A 24 -4.91 -31.30 22.65
N PRO A 25 -4.25 -31.58 23.79
CA PRO A 25 -3.92 -30.57 24.80
C PRO A 25 -3.06 -29.41 24.25
N ASP A 26 -2.22 -29.67 23.24
CA ASP A 26 -1.33 -28.69 22.61
C ASP A 26 -1.96 -27.94 21.42
N LYS A 27 -3.21 -28.26 21.04
CA LYS A 27 -3.96 -27.56 19.98
C LYS A 27 -5.04 -26.62 20.53
N CYS A 28 -5.09 -26.43 21.84
CA CYS A 28 -5.89 -25.38 22.44
C CYS A 28 -5.34 -24.02 22.00
N LEU A 29 -5.86 -23.51 20.88
CA LEU A 29 -5.69 -22.13 20.45
C LEU A 29 -6.03 -21.23 21.64
N ILE A 30 -5.09 -20.39 22.06
CA ILE A 30 -5.34 -19.43 23.13
C ILE A 30 -6.45 -18.51 22.61
N ILE A 31 -7.64 -18.58 23.21
CA ILE A 31 -8.82 -17.82 22.76
C ILE A 31 -8.51 -16.30 22.72
N ALA A 32 -7.69 -15.82 23.67
CA ALA A 32 -7.21 -14.43 23.69
C ALA A 32 -6.26 -14.05 22.53
N GLN A 33 -5.75 -15.02 21.76
CA GLN A 33 -5.02 -14.77 20.51
C GLN A 33 -5.97 -14.66 19.31
N LEU A 34 -7.16 -15.28 19.35
CA LEU A 34 -8.17 -15.19 18.29
C LEU A 34 -8.88 -13.84 18.25
N ASP A 35 -9.08 -13.21 19.42
CA ASP A 35 -9.65 -11.85 19.54
C ASP A 35 -8.65 -10.74 19.19
N ARG A 36 -7.38 -11.07 18.89
CA ARG A 36 -6.44 -10.07 18.39
C ARG A 36 -6.84 -9.71 16.96
N PRO A 37 -6.91 -8.41 16.61
CA PRO A 37 -7.12 -8.04 15.23
C PRO A 37 -6.03 -8.70 14.38
N ILE A 38 -6.43 -9.35 13.29
CA ILE A 38 -5.50 -9.91 12.31
C ILE A 38 -4.85 -8.73 11.59
N VAL A 39 -3.77 -8.22 12.18
CA VAL A 39 -2.95 -7.18 11.55
C VAL A 39 -1.95 -7.89 10.65
N LEU A 40 -1.91 -7.48 9.38
CA LEU A 40 -0.87 -7.95 8.46
C LEU A 40 0.49 -7.45 8.96
N THR A 41 1.31 -8.35 9.48
CA THR A 41 2.70 -8.08 9.90
C THR A 41 3.66 -8.74 8.92
N GLN A 42 4.94 -8.34 8.93
CA GLN A 42 5.96 -9.04 8.12
C GLN A 42 6.05 -10.53 8.43
N GLU A 43 5.78 -10.92 9.67
CA GLU A 43 5.85 -12.31 10.15
C GLU A 43 4.63 -13.15 9.73
N ASN A 44 3.45 -12.53 9.63
CA ASN A 44 2.19 -13.21 9.29
C ASN A 44 1.76 -12.99 7.84
N ARG A 45 2.51 -12.20 7.07
CA ARG A 45 2.41 -12.08 5.63
C ARG A 45 2.97 -13.37 5.00
N LEU A 46 2.15 -14.42 5.01
CA LEU A 46 2.27 -15.47 3.99
C LEU A 46 2.23 -14.78 2.62
N GLU A 47 3.03 -15.24 1.64
CA GLU A 47 3.18 -14.60 0.33
C GLU A 47 1.84 -14.06 -0.15
N LEU A 48 1.76 -12.73 -0.30
CA LEU A 48 0.50 -12.09 -0.65
C LEU A 48 -0.02 -12.69 -1.95
N PRO A 49 -1.35 -12.87 -2.08
CA PRO A 49 -1.91 -13.38 -3.32
C PRO A 49 -1.44 -12.49 -4.48
N GLY A 50 -0.93 -13.13 -5.52
CA GLY A 50 -0.57 -12.47 -6.76
C GLY A 50 -1.77 -11.72 -7.34
N MET A 51 -1.50 -10.72 -8.17
CA MET A 51 -2.55 -9.95 -8.82
C MET A 51 -3.43 -10.86 -9.68
N GLY A 52 -4.73 -10.91 -9.40
CA GLY A 52 -5.72 -11.61 -10.22
C GLY A 52 -6.02 -10.89 -11.54
N ASP A 53 -6.50 -11.64 -12.54
CA ASP A 53 -6.81 -11.13 -13.89
C ASP A 53 -7.82 -9.97 -13.88
N GLU A 54 -8.83 -10.04 -13.00
CA GLU A 54 -9.84 -8.98 -12.87
C GLU A 54 -9.23 -7.64 -12.42
N THR A 55 -8.28 -7.68 -11.48
CA THR A 55 -7.58 -6.49 -11.00
C THR A 55 -6.67 -5.93 -12.07
N ARG A 56 -5.99 -6.80 -12.82
CA ARG A 56 -5.19 -6.41 -13.99
C ARG A 56 -6.04 -5.67 -15.02
N GLU A 57 -7.22 -6.19 -15.36
CA GLU A 57 -8.13 -5.57 -16.32
C GLU A 57 -8.65 -4.20 -15.83
N ARG A 58 -8.89 -4.04 -14.51
CA ARG A 58 -9.28 -2.74 -13.94
C ARG A 58 -8.16 -1.71 -14.06
N LEU A 59 -6.93 -2.08 -13.73
CA LEU A 59 -5.79 -1.19 -13.88
C LEU A 59 -5.51 -0.84 -15.35
N GLU A 60 -5.67 -1.79 -16.29
CA GLU A 60 -5.60 -1.49 -17.73
C GLU A 60 -6.67 -0.48 -18.16
N LYS A 61 -7.90 -0.56 -17.62
CA LYS A 61 -8.96 0.43 -17.88
C LYS A 61 -8.65 1.80 -17.29
N LEU A 62 -7.89 1.88 -16.20
CA LEU A 62 -7.35 3.12 -15.65
C LEU A 62 -6.17 3.68 -16.46
N GLY A 63 -5.74 2.96 -17.51
CA GLY A 63 -4.69 3.40 -18.43
C GLY A 63 -3.29 2.96 -18.03
N PHE A 64 -3.14 2.10 -17.02
CA PHE A 64 -1.83 1.69 -16.51
C PHE A 64 -1.08 0.88 -17.58
N PRO A 65 0.20 1.19 -17.87
CA PRO A 65 0.95 0.50 -18.89
C PRO A 65 1.23 -0.95 -18.49
N LYS A 66 1.31 -1.86 -19.47
CA LYS A 66 1.50 -3.29 -19.21
C LYS A 66 2.79 -3.59 -18.43
N GLU A 67 3.86 -2.86 -18.73
CA GLU A 67 5.14 -2.95 -18.02
C GLU A 67 4.98 -2.70 -16.51
N LEU A 68 4.09 -1.77 -16.12
CA LEU A 68 3.78 -1.50 -14.72
C LEU A 68 3.02 -2.66 -14.06
N LEU A 69 2.05 -3.22 -14.78
CA LEU A 69 1.23 -4.34 -14.30
C LEU A 69 2.04 -5.60 -14.04
N ASP A 70 3.10 -5.83 -14.82
CA ASP A 70 4.01 -6.96 -14.64
C ASP A 70 4.99 -6.78 -13.48
N VAL A 71 5.16 -5.55 -12.97
CA VAL A 71 6.03 -5.25 -11.82
C VAL A 71 5.28 -5.29 -10.48
N ILE A 72 3.96 -5.10 -10.49
CA ILE A 72 3.12 -5.20 -9.29
C ILE A 72 3.10 -6.64 -8.78
N ASN A 73 3.54 -6.85 -7.54
CA ASN A 73 3.75 -8.21 -7.02
C ASN A 73 2.48 -8.82 -6.40
N SER A 74 1.49 -8.00 -6.01
CA SER A 74 0.34 -8.50 -5.25
C SER A 74 -0.94 -7.73 -5.52
N GLU A 75 -2.09 -8.38 -5.29
CA GLU A 75 -3.39 -7.73 -5.39
C GLU A 75 -3.56 -6.59 -4.36
N ALA A 76 -3.02 -6.76 -3.16
CA ALA A 76 -3.09 -5.73 -2.13
C ALA A 76 -2.29 -4.48 -2.51
N GLU A 77 -1.15 -4.63 -3.18
CA GLU A 77 -0.37 -3.53 -3.73
C GLU A 77 -1.14 -2.81 -4.84
N ALA A 78 -1.75 -3.56 -5.77
CA ALA A 78 -2.58 -3.00 -6.84
C ALA A 78 -3.74 -2.14 -6.30
N ARG A 79 -4.43 -2.60 -5.25
CA ARG A 79 -5.55 -1.88 -4.63
C ARG A 79 -5.12 -0.55 -4.03
N ILE A 80 -3.91 -0.46 -3.45
CA ILE A 80 -3.39 0.80 -2.91
C ILE A 80 -3.24 1.84 -4.02
N TYR A 81 -2.71 1.44 -5.18
CA TYR A 81 -2.57 2.35 -6.32
C TYR A 81 -3.92 2.73 -6.95
N GLU A 82 -4.87 1.80 -7.01
CA GLU A 82 -6.24 2.04 -7.47
C GLU A 82 -6.96 3.06 -6.58
N GLU A 83 -6.83 2.93 -5.26
CA GLU A 83 -7.45 3.85 -4.28
C GLU A 83 -6.77 5.22 -4.22
N ALA A 84 -5.47 5.30 -4.54
CA ALA A 84 -4.68 6.54 -4.49
C ALA A 84 -4.94 7.51 -5.66
N ASN A 85 -5.84 7.17 -6.60
CA ASN A 85 -6.23 7.99 -7.75
C ASN A 85 -5.04 8.53 -8.56
N LEU A 86 -4.15 7.62 -8.93
CA LEU A 86 -2.92 7.93 -9.66
C LEU A 86 -3.11 7.82 -11.16
N GLU A 87 -2.40 8.67 -11.92
CA GLU A 87 -2.35 8.58 -13.37
C GLU A 87 -0.96 8.13 -13.84
N PRO A 88 -0.88 7.27 -14.87
CA PRO A 88 0.39 6.89 -15.46
C PRO A 88 0.96 8.03 -16.30
N ALA A 89 2.21 8.41 -16.01
CA ALA A 89 2.96 9.39 -16.77
C ALA A 89 4.44 8.98 -16.86
N GLN A 90 5.18 9.64 -17.73
CA GLN A 90 6.63 9.47 -17.81
C GLN A 90 7.31 10.68 -17.19
N VAL A 91 8.15 10.48 -16.17
CA VAL A 91 8.90 11.54 -15.50
C VAL A 91 10.39 11.21 -15.58
N ASN A 92 11.19 12.14 -16.11
CA ASN A 92 12.63 11.94 -16.32
C ASN A 92 12.96 10.68 -17.17
N GLY A 93 12.10 10.35 -18.13
CA GLY A 93 12.27 9.16 -19.00
C GLY A 93 11.90 7.82 -18.33
N LYS A 94 11.49 7.80 -17.06
CA LYS A 94 10.99 6.62 -16.36
C LYS A 94 9.46 6.66 -16.23
N ASP A 95 8.83 5.50 -16.29
CA ASP A 95 7.39 5.38 -16.01
C ASP A 95 7.14 5.66 -14.52
N ALA A 96 6.08 6.42 -14.25
CA ALA A 96 5.67 6.74 -12.90
C ALA A 96 4.14 6.92 -12.80
N LEU A 97 3.60 6.56 -11.64
CA LEU A 97 2.25 6.88 -11.24
C LEU A 97 2.27 8.23 -10.51
N ILE A 98 1.74 9.26 -11.15
CA ILE A 98 1.71 10.63 -10.65
C ILE A 98 0.36 10.95 -10.00
N ARG A 99 0.36 11.85 -9.03
CA ARG A 99 -0.85 12.41 -8.47
C ARG A 99 -1.35 13.60 -9.28
N THR A 100 -2.66 13.72 -9.38
CA THR A 100 -3.35 14.82 -10.07
C THR A 100 -3.99 15.84 -9.11
N ASP A 101 -4.04 15.52 -7.82
CA ASP A 101 -4.66 16.32 -6.76
C ASP A 101 -3.67 17.24 -6.02
N ILE A 102 -2.43 17.38 -6.52
CA ILE A 102 -1.42 18.27 -5.93
C ILE A 102 -1.75 19.73 -6.26
N ASP A 103 -1.96 20.54 -5.22
CA ASP A 103 -2.03 21.99 -5.36
C ASP A 103 -0.60 22.57 -5.48
N TYR A 104 -0.20 22.94 -6.71
CA TYR A 104 1.13 23.49 -6.99
C TYR A 104 1.37 24.88 -6.42
N ASP A 105 0.30 25.62 -6.08
CA ASP A 105 0.36 26.99 -5.57
C ASP A 105 0.26 27.01 -4.03
N GLN A 106 -0.03 25.87 -3.38
CA GLN A 106 0.02 25.69 -1.93
C GLN A 106 1.40 26.06 -1.38
N LYS A 107 1.42 26.87 -0.32
CA LYS A 107 2.65 27.34 0.32
C LYS A 107 3.03 26.51 1.55
N ASP A 108 4.32 26.27 1.70
CA ASP A 108 4.89 25.72 2.93
C ASP A 108 5.03 26.77 4.04
N ALA A 109 5.49 26.34 5.22
CA ALA A 109 5.72 27.21 6.37
C ALA A 109 6.75 28.33 6.13
N PHE A 110 7.56 28.24 5.07
CA PHE A 110 8.54 29.25 4.67
C PHE A 110 8.03 30.11 3.50
N GLY A 111 6.78 29.94 3.08
CA GLY A 111 6.15 30.72 2.02
C GLY A 111 6.45 30.24 0.60
N ARG A 112 7.10 29.08 0.42
CA ARG A 112 7.43 28.51 -0.89
C ARG A 112 6.29 27.69 -1.43
N THR A 113 5.94 27.83 -2.70
CA THR A 113 4.90 27.00 -3.31
C THR A 113 5.37 25.56 -3.52
N ASN A 114 4.45 24.63 -3.68
CA ASN A 114 4.78 23.24 -4.03
C ASN A 114 5.60 23.16 -5.33
N LEU A 115 5.30 23.99 -6.33
CA LEU A 115 6.11 24.07 -7.53
C LEU A 115 7.56 24.52 -7.24
N GLU A 116 7.74 25.55 -6.41
CA GLU A 116 9.07 26.01 -6.00
C GLU A 116 9.83 24.95 -5.20
N ARG A 117 9.14 24.19 -4.35
CA ARG A 117 9.71 23.06 -3.62
C ARG A 117 10.23 21.99 -4.59
N MET A 118 9.42 21.61 -5.58
CA MET A 118 9.77 20.61 -6.58
C MET A 118 11.00 21.05 -7.40
N LYS A 119 11.11 22.32 -7.78
CA LYS A 119 12.30 22.88 -8.46
C LYS A 119 13.58 22.79 -7.62
N LEU A 120 13.46 22.83 -6.30
CA LEU A 120 14.57 22.62 -5.38
C LEU A 120 14.88 21.12 -5.15
N GLY A 121 14.12 20.22 -5.78
CA GLY A 121 14.19 18.77 -5.56
C GLY A 121 13.54 18.34 -4.25
N LEU A 122 12.70 19.19 -3.65
CA LEU A 122 11.91 18.87 -2.46
C LEU A 122 10.55 18.33 -2.88
N ALA A 123 10.04 17.36 -2.13
CA ALA A 123 8.70 16.85 -2.37
C ALA A 123 7.63 17.95 -2.16
N PRO A 124 6.61 17.99 -3.03
CA PRO A 124 5.42 18.80 -2.80
C PRO A 124 4.67 18.28 -1.57
N LEU A 125 3.84 19.14 -1.00
CA LEU A 125 2.99 18.84 0.15
C LEU A 125 1.61 18.38 -0.32
N ASP A 126 1.03 17.43 0.41
CA ASP A 126 -0.37 17.03 0.27
C ASP A 126 -1.31 18.12 0.83
N ALA A 127 -2.63 17.93 0.67
CA ALA A 127 -3.64 18.83 1.20
C ALA A 127 -3.55 19.01 2.73
N GLN A 128 -2.94 18.06 3.44
CA GLN A 128 -2.69 18.08 4.88
C GLN A 128 -1.35 18.72 5.25
N GLY A 129 -0.59 19.23 4.27
CA GLY A 129 0.70 19.88 4.46
C GLY A 129 1.86 18.91 4.71
N ARG A 130 1.71 17.63 4.40
CA ARG A 130 2.74 16.59 4.58
C ARG A 130 3.44 16.30 3.26
N PRO A 131 4.76 16.04 3.24
CA PRO A 131 5.46 15.73 2.01
C PRO A 131 4.94 14.44 1.36
N ILE A 132 4.72 14.50 0.05
CA ILE A 132 4.43 13.33 -0.78
C ILE A 132 5.68 12.44 -0.84
N GLU A 133 5.49 11.13 -0.72
CA GLU A 133 6.55 10.14 -0.74
C GLU A 133 6.58 9.43 -2.10
N LEU A 134 7.78 9.08 -2.56
CA LEU A 134 7.96 8.23 -3.74
C LEU A 134 8.16 6.79 -3.30
N HIS A 135 7.56 5.85 -4.01
CA HIS A 135 7.68 4.42 -3.78
C HIS A 135 8.12 3.70 -5.07
N HIS A 136 9.11 2.80 -4.97
CA HIS A 136 9.50 1.93 -6.08
C HIS A 136 8.54 0.74 -6.16
N ILE A 137 7.75 0.69 -7.23
CA ILE A 137 6.76 -0.36 -7.43
C ILE A 137 7.47 -1.70 -7.58
N GLY A 138 7.08 -2.69 -6.79
CA GLY A 138 7.75 -3.99 -6.79
C GLY A 138 9.18 -4.04 -6.22
N GLN A 139 9.63 -2.98 -5.53
CA GLN A 139 10.88 -2.94 -4.74
C GLN A 139 12.17 -3.24 -5.52
N LYS A 140 12.25 -2.81 -6.78
CA LYS A 140 13.48 -2.89 -7.60
C LYS A 140 14.01 -1.49 -7.89
N GLN A 141 15.32 -1.34 -8.07
CA GLN A 141 15.91 -0.03 -8.35
C GLN A 141 15.54 0.53 -9.74
N ASP A 142 15.33 -0.36 -10.72
CA ASP A 142 14.92 0.02 -12.08
C ASP A 142 13.39 0.02 -12.28
N SER A 143 12.60 -0.15 -11.21
CA SER A 143 11.15 -0.16 -11.33
C SER A 143 10.56 1.24 -11.50
N PRO A 144 9.34 1.33 -12.05
CA PRO A 144 8.53 2.54 -12.02
C PRO A 144 8.31 3.08 -10.60
N LEU A 145 8.05 4.38 -10.50
CA LEU A 145 7.80 5.08 -9.23
C LEU A 145 6.31 5.38 -9.03
N ALA A 146 5.84 5.41 -7.79
CA ALA A 146 4.51 5.90 -7.43
C ALA A 146 4.59 7.07 -6.45
N GLU A 147 3.83 8.13 -6.73
CA GLU A 147 3.61 9.27 -5.84
C GLU A 147 2.50 8.93 -4.84
N LEU A 148 2.85 8.71 -3.57
CA LEU A 148 1.90 8.34 -2.51
C LEU A 148 1.94 9.35 -1.36
N THR A 149 0.80 9.62 -0.75
CA THR A 149 0.76 10.33 0.53
C THR A 149 1.37 9.44 1.62
N ARG A 150 1.78 10.05 2.73
CA ARG A 150 2.30 9.31 3.88
C ARG A 150 1.32 8.25 4.41
N ASP A 151 0.02 8.53 4.36
CA ASP A 151 -1.00 7.60 4.83
C ASP A 151 -1.22 6.44 3.85
N GLU A 152 -1.19 6.68 2.53
CA GLU A 152 -1.29 5.59 1.56
C GLU A 152 -0.02 4.74 1.54
N HIS A 153 1.16 5.34 1.75
CA HIS A 153 2.43 4.62 1.72
C HIS A 153 2.69 3.81 3.00
N ARG A 154 2.32 4.33 4.18
CA ARG A 154 2.65 3.69 5.47
C ARG A 154 1.48 3.51 6.42
N GLY A 155 0.36 4.18 6.17
CA GLY A 155 -0.83 4.10 7.01
C GLY A 155 -1.55 2.77 6.86
N ASN A 156 -2.41 2.45 7.83
CA ASN A 156 -3.34 1.32 7.82
C ASN A 156 -2.74 -0.07 7.48
N GLY A 157 -1.43 -0.28 7.71
CA GLY A 157 -0.74 -1.54 7.36
C GLY A 157 -0.17 -1.60 5.93
N ASN A 158 -0.31 -0.52 5.15
CA ASN A 158 0.28 -0.37 3.81
C ASN A 158 1.81 -0.31 3.83
N ASP A 159 2.44 0.01 4.98
CA ASP A 159 3.89 -0.14 5.12
C ASP A 159 4.30 -1.62 4.95
N ASN A 160 3.56 -2.52 5.58
CA ASN A 160 3.81 -3.94 5.46
C ASN A 160 3.45 -4.38 4.04
N VAL A 161 2.26 -4.00 3.54
CA VAL A 161 1.95 -3.68 2.12
C VAL A 161 3.11 -3.67 1.11
N LEU A 162 3.66 -2.48 1.02
CA LEU A 162 4.53 -2.02 -0.05
C LEU A 162 6.00 -2.36 0.21
N HIS A 163 6.39 -2.55 1.48
CA HIS A 163 7.77 -2.89 1.86
C HIS A 163 7.86 -4.32 2.36
N ASN A 164 8.49 -5.21 1.58
CA ASN A 164 8.82 -6.55 2.03
C ASN A 164 10.21 -6.55 2.67
N LYS A 165 10.26 -6.36 4.00
CA LYS A 165 11.51 -6.30 4.78
C LYS A 165 12.19 -7.67 4.93
N LEU A 166 11.55 -8.76 4.51
CA LEU A 166 12.16 -10.09 4.49
C LEU A 166 13.07 -10.30 3.27
N LYS A 167 12.87 -9.50 2.21
CA LYS A 167 13.73 -9.49 1.03
C LYS A 167 14.85 -8.47 1.25
N GLU A 168 16.07 -8.79 0.81
CA GLU A 168 17.14 -7.80 0.80
C GLU A 168 16.75 -6.62 -0.10
N SER A 169 16.93 -5.41 0.42
CA SER A 169 16.67 -4.18 -0.33
C SER A 169 17.69 -4.06 -1.45
N GLU A 170 17.21 -4.17 -2.69
CA GLU A 170 18.03 -3.96 -3.89
C GLU A 170 18.33 -2.46 -4.13
N ILE A 171 17.72 -1.57 -3.34
CA ILE A 171 17.81 -0.12 -3.52
C ILE A 171 18.82 0.49 -2.54
N ALA A 172 19.80 1.22 -3.07
CA ALA A 172 20.71 2.04 -2.29
C ALA A 172 20.04 3.36 -1.87
N ARG A 173 19.97 3.62 -0.56
CA ARG A 173 19.26 4.79 -0.01
C ARG A 173 19.83 6.13 -0.48
N ASP A 174 21.15 6.25 -0.56
CA ASP A 174 21.82 7.48 -1.00
C ASP A 174 21.55 7.78 -2.48
N ASP A 175 21.41 6.75 -3.31
CA ASP A 175 21.10 6.92 -4.72
C ASP A 175 19.61 7.19 -4.92
N PHE A 176 18.74 6.58 -4.12
CA PHE A 176 17.33 6.93 -4.12
C PHE A 176 17.08 8.38 -3.71
N ASP A 177 17.81 8.92 -2.73
CA ASP A 177 17.67 10.32 -2.35
C ASP A 177 18.12 11.29 -3.45
N LYS A 178 19.06 10.89 -4.32
CA LYS A 178 19.39 11.65 -5.53
C LYS A 178 18.28 11.53 -6.56
N GLU A 179 17.83 10.31 -6.84
CA GLU A 179 16.76 10.02 -7.79
C GLU A 179 15.48 10.79 -7.45
N ARG A 180 15.08 10.82 -6.17
CA ARG A 180 13.93 11.60 -5.71
C ARG A 180 14.08 13.09 -6.02
N LYS A 181 15.26 13.67 -5.79
CA LYS A 181 15.51 15.09 -6.06
C LYS A 181 15.43 15.39 -7.55
N GLU A 182 16.00 14.53 -8.38
CA GLU A 182 15.97 14.66 -9.84
C GLU A 182 14.55 14.45 -10.39
N TYR A 183 13.82 13.47 -9.86
CA TYR A 183 12.43 13.21 -10.18
C TYR A 183 11.55 14.45 -9.95
N TRP A 184 11.60 15.04 -8.76
CA TRP A 184 10.79 16.22 -8.45
C TRP A 184 11.14 17.43 -9.30
N LYS A 185 12.43 17.61 -9.64
CA LYS A 185 12.87 18.68 -10.55
C LYS A 185 12.31 18.47 -11.95
N ALA A 186 12.46 17.27 -12.51
CA ALA A 186 11.93 16.93 -13.82
C ALA A 186 10.40 17.06 -13.85
N ARG A 187 9.72 16.65 -12.77
CA ARG A 187 8.28 16.82 -12.62
C ARG A 187 7.88 18.30 -12.64
N ALA A 188 8.62 19.18 -11.94
CA ALA A 188 8.39 20.62 -11.97
C ALA A 188 8.55 21.19 -13.38
N GLU A 189 9.61 20.81 -14.10
CA GLU A 189 9.85 21.25 -15.48
C GLU A 189 8.72 20.83 -16.42
N GLN A 190 8.20 19.61 -16.26
CA GLN A 190 7.05 19.14 -17.03
C GLN A 190 5.79 19.96 -16.77
N ILE A 191 5.51 20.28 -15.51
CA ILE A 191 4.34 21.09 -15.13
C ILE A 191 4.49 22.51 -15.70
N GLU A 192 5.69 23.08 -15.65
CA GLU A 192 5.96 24.40 -16.25
C GLU A 192 5.81 24.39 -17.76
N SER A 193 6.26 23.33 -18.44
CA SER A 193 6.13 23.20 -19.88
C SER A 193 4.68 22.97 -20.34
N GLN A 194 3.78 22.57 -19.44
CA GLN A 194 2.37 22.31 -19.72
C GLN A 194 1.45 23.47 -19.33
N ARG A 195 1.96 24.48 -18.60
CA ARG A 195 1.26 25.72 -18.23
C ARG A 195 1.42 26.79 -19.33
#